data_AF-A0A957UN56-F1
#
_entry.id   AF-A0A957UN56-F1
#
_cell.length_a   1.000
_cell.length_b   1.000
_cell.length_c   1.000
_cell.angle_alpha   90.00
_cell.angle_beta   90.00
_cell.angle_gamma   90.00
#
_symmetry.space_group_name_H-M   'P 1'
#
loop_
_entity.id
_entity.type
_entity.pdbx_description
1 polymer ?
#
loop_
_entity_poly.entity_id
_entity_poly.type
_entity_poly.pdbx_seq_one_letter_code
_entity_poly.pdbx_strand_id
1 'polypeptide(L)'
;DQLIDVHRAVGKGWGHTFPMHGADFGGLPVPHRLMRLDMIFCSPELIPTSCRVVRMHGESDHLPVLATLGWHHKKIGFNRISSG
;
A
#
# COMPACT_ATOMS: atom_id res chain seq x y z
N ASP A 1 13.32 -2.19 -13.25
CA ASP A 1 12.61 -1.09 -12.57
C ASP A 1 12.30 -1.44 -11.12
N GLN A 2 12.39 -0.47 -10.21
CA GLN A 2 12.13 -0.67 -8.79
C GLN A 2 10.66 -0.35 -8.47
N LEU A 3 9.96 -1.26 -7.82
CA LEU A 3 8.58 -1.03 -7.36
C LEU A 3 8.54 -0.10 -6.15
N ILE A 4 7.49 0.70 -6.05
CA ILE A 4 7.24 1.64 -4.96
C ILE A 4 6.34 0.96 -3.91
N ASP A 5 6.79 0.88 -2.66
CA ASP A 5 5.94 0.51 -1.52
C ASP A 5 4.96 1.65 -1.22
N VAL A 6 3.68 1.44 -1.51
CA VAL A 6 2.64 2.47 -1.45
C VAL A 6 2.43 3.00 -0.03
N HIS A 7 2.53 2.14 0.98
CA HIS A 7 2.37 2.59 2.37
C HIS A 7 3.58 3.43 2.81
N ARG A 8 4.80 3.07 2.41
CA ARG A 8 5.98 3.90 2.72
C ARG A 8 5.95 5.25 2.01
N ALA A 9 5.37 5.31 0.81
CA ALA A 9 5.30 6.53 0.03
C ALA A 9 4.27 7.54 0.59
N VAL A 10 3.05 7.08 0.94
CA VAL A 10 1.93 7.97 1.28
C VAL A 10 1.07 7.49 2.46
N GLY A 11 1.46 6.41 3.13
CA GLY A 11 0.74 5.87 4.28
C GLY A 11 0.88 6.74 5.52
N LYS A 12 -0.03 6.53 6.49
CA LYS A 12 0.02 7.13 7.82
C LYS A 12 0.12 6.03 8.88
N GLY A 13 0.94 6.28 9.91
CA GLY A 13 1.19 5.31 10.98
C GLY A 13 2.11 4.17 10.52
N TRP A 14 2.02 3.03 11.20
CA TRP A 14 2.93 1.90 10.98
C TRP A 14 2.46 0.91 9.92
N GLY A 15 1.22 1.04 9.46
CA GLY A 15 0.65 0.12 8.47
C GLY A 15 0.45 -1.30 8.98
N HIS A 16 0.36 -1.52 10.29
CA HIS A 16 0.17 -2.85 10.84
C HIS A 16 -1.21 -3.40 10.48
N THR A 17 -1.20 -4.55 9.80
CA THR A 17 -2.38 -5.24 9.33
C THR A 17 -2.67 -6.49 10.16
N PHE A 18 -1.68 -7.04 10.85
CA PHE A 18 -1.82 -8.27 11.63
C PHE A 18 -1.19 -8.16 13.02
N PRO A 19 -1.68 -8.89 14.03
CA PRO A 19 -3.01 -9.48 14.06
C PRO A 19 -4.06 -8.38 14.29
N MET A 20 -5.25 -8.51 13.73
CA MET A 20 -6.33 -7.54 13.91
C MET A 20 -6.75 -7.45 15.39
N HIS A 21 -6.75 -8.58 16.07
CA HIS A 21 -7.06 -8.75 17.48
C HIS A 21 -5.83 -9.26 18.23
N GLY A 22 -5.85 -9.20 19.57
CA GLY A 22 -4.85 -9.92 20.35
C GLY A 22 -4.97 -11.42 20.07
N ALA A 23 -3.85 -12.11 19.92
CA ALA A 23 -3.80 -13.54 19.68
C ALA A 23 -2.97 -14.24 20.76
N ASP A 24 -3.17 -15.54 20.90
CA ASP A 24 -2.29 -16.42 21.66
C ASP A 24 -1.58 -17.35 20.68
N PHE A 25 -0.25 -17.36 20.71
CA PHE A 25 0.56 -18.25 19.88
C PHE A 25 1.31 -19.24 20.77
N GLY A 26 0.60 -20.27 21.24
CA GLY A 26 1.17 -21.33 22.07
C GLY A 26 1.49 -20.88 23.49
N GLY A 27 0.62 -20.09 24.10
CA GLY A 27 0.75 -19.52 25.44
C GLY A 27 1.48 -18.17 25.49
N LEU A 28 1.91 -17.65 24.34
CA LEU A 28 2.54 -16.33 24.23
C LEU A 28 1.51 -15.29 23.75
N PRO A 29 1.23 -14.24 24.54
CA PRO A 29 0.30 -13.20 24.13
C PRO A 29 0.93 -12.35 23.01
N VAL A 30 0.23 -12.26 21.89
CA VAL A 30 0.57 -11.41 20.75
C VAL A 30 -0.33 -10.19 20.75
N PRO A 31 0.20 -8.97 20.92
CA PRO A 31 -0.62 -7.76 20.89
C PRO A 31 -1.20 -7.53 19.49
N HIS A 32 -2.40 -6.95 19.45
CA HIS A 32 -3.01 -6.52 18.20
C HIS A 32 -2.13 -5.48 17.47
N ARG A 33 -2.19 -5.48 16.14
CA ARG A 33 -1.48 -4.54 15.25
C ARG A 33 0.02 -4.54 15.50
N LEU A 34 0.67 -5.69 15.31
CA LEU A 34 2.09 -5.87 15.54
C LEU A 34 2.92 -5.86 14.24
N MET A 35 2.36 -6.37 13.15
CA MET A 35 3.05 -6.66 11.91
C MET A 35 2.35 -6.02 10.70
N ARG A 36 3.15 -5.59 9.73
CA ARG A 36 2.68 -5.18 8.39
C ARG A 36 2.97 -6.30 7.41
N LEU A 37 1.98 -7.17 7.19
CA LEU A 37 2.12 -8.32 6.30
C LEU A 37 1.54 -8.02 4.91
N ASP A 38 0.43 -7.29 4.86
CA ASP A 38 -0.24 -6.97 3.60
C ASP A 38 0.34 -5.68 3.02
N MET A 39 0.85 -5.77 1.79
CA MET A 39 1.58 -4.69 1.14
C MET A 39 1.10 -4.52 -0.30
N ILE A 40 1.04 -3.26 -0.73
CA ILE A 40 0.76 -2.88 -2.11
C ILE A 40 2.02 -2.24 -2.67
N PHE A 41 2.52 -2.79 -3.77
CA PHE A 41 3.63 -2.23 -4.54
C PHE A 41 3.12 -1.78 -5.90
N CYS A 42 3.53 -0.59 -6.35
CA CYS A 42 3.14 -0.07 -7.67
C CYS A 42 4.36 0.29 -8.52
N SER A 43 4.18 0.28 -9.84
CA SER A 43 5.19 0.78 -10.76
C SER A 43 5.22 2.33 -10.75
N PRO A 44 6.31 2.96 -11.23
CA PRO A 44 6.43 4.43 -11.23
C PRO A 44 5.37 5.19 -12.05
N GLU A 45 4.70 4.52 -12.99
CA GLU A 45 3.60 5.09 -13.79
C GLU A 45 2.32 5.29 -12.95
N LEU A 46 2.20 4.58 -11.83
CA LEU A 46 1.10 4.72 -10.88
C LEU A 46 1.57 5.58 -9.71
N ILE A 47 0.98 6.76 -9.56
CA ILE A 47 1.31 7.71 -8.49
C ILE A 47 0.43 7.37 -7.27
N PRO A 48 0.98 6.87 -6.16
CA PRO A 48 0.19 6.66 -4.96
C PRO A 48 -0.26 8.00 -4.38
N THR A 49 -1.54 8.13 -4.04
CA THR A 49 -2.13 9.38 -3.50
C THR A 49 -2.63 9.22 -2.08
N SER A 50 -3.06 8.02 -1.68
CA SER A 50 -3.36 7.71 -0.30
C SER A 50 -3.17 6.23 -0.01
N CYS A 51 -2.85 5.91 1.25
CA CYS A 51 -2.79 4.55 1.75
C CYS A 51 -3.21 4.51 3.22
N ARG A 52 -4.11 3.60 3.59
CA ARG A 52 -4.55 3.42 4.98
C ARG A 52 -4.95 1.98 5.25
N VAL A 53 -4.66 1.53 6.47
CA VAL A 53 -5.27 0.32 7.03
C VAL A 53 -6.68 0.69 7.50
N VAL A 54 -7.70 0.03 6.95
CA VAL A 54 -9.10 0.30 7.32
C VAL A 54 -9.59 -0.72 8.34
N ARG A 55 -10.38 -0.26 9.31
CA ARG A 55 -11.14 -1.15 10.19
C ARG A 55 -12.41 -1.55 9.47
N MET A 56 -12.55 -2.83 9.16
CA MET A 56 -13.81 -3.42 8.72
C MET A 56 -14.19 -4.54 9.69
N HIS A 57 -15.49 -4.72 9.88
CA HIS A 57 -15.99 -5.90 10.59
C HIS A 57 -15.92 -7.09 9.63
N GLY A 58 -15.28 -8.16 10.06
CA GLY A 58 -15.09 -9.38 9.27
C GLY A 58 -14.37 -10.43 10.13
N GLU A 59 -14.30 -11.66 9.62
CA GLU A 59 -13.68 -12.79 10.33
C GLU A 59 -12.18 -12.93 10.07
N SER A 60 -11.60 -12.06 9.24
CA SER A 60 -10.16 -12.09 8.99
C SER A 60 -9.38 -11.59 10.20
N ASP A 61 -8.32 -12.31 10.52
CA ASP A 61 -7.27 -11.90 11.45
C ASP A 61 -6.34 -10.80 10.88
N HIS A 62 -6.57 -10.38 9.64
CA HIS A 62 -5.89 -9.26 8.99
C HIS A 62 -6.83 -8.05 8.81
N LEU A 63 -6.27 -6.85 8.97
CA LEU A 63 -6.88 -5.60 8.58
C LEU A 63 -6.51 -5.27 7.12
N PRO A 64 -7.50 -4.96 6.26
CA PRO A 64 -7.22 -4.67 4.86
C PRO A 64 -6.51 -3.32 4.67
N VAL A 65 -5.63 -3.29 3.66
CA VAL A 65 -4.96 -2.08 3.18
C VAL A 65 -5.72 -1.53 1.99
N LEU A 66 -6.16 -0.27 2.09
CA LEU A 66 -6.79 0.46 1.00
C LEU A 66 -5.85 1.54 0.50
N ALA A 67 -5.54 1.49 -0.80
CA ALA A 67 -4.75 2.50 -1.48
C ALA A 67 -5.53 3.14 -2.63
N THR A 68 -5.21 4.40 -2.90
CA THR A 68 -5.65 5.11 -4.11
C THR A 68 -4.42 5.46 -4.93
N LEU A 69 -4.46 5.13 -6.21
CA LEU A 69 -3.39 5.39 -7.17
C LEU A 69 -3.95 6.27 -8.30
N GLY A 70 -3.17 7.27 -8.71
CA GLY A 70 -3.38 8.05 -9.92
C GLY A 70 -2.50 7.53 -11.06
N TRP A 71 -2.85 7.89 -12.30
CA TRP A 71 -2.04 7.55 -13.48
C TRP A 71 -1.16 8.72 -13.89
N HIS A 72 0.15 8.51 -14.04
CA HIS A 72 1.03 9.47 -14.67
C HIS A 72 1.02 9.28 -16.18
N HIS A 73 0.22 10.09 -16.89
CA HIS A 73 0.25 10.08 -18.34
C HIS A 73 1.54 10.77 -18.84
N LYS A 74 2.55 9.96 -19.19
CA LYS A 74 3.73 10.46 -19.91
C LYS A 74 3.26 10.96 -21.28
N LYS A 75 3.27 12.27 -21.52
CA LYS A 75 3.06 12.81 -22.87
C LYS A 75 4.20 12.29 -23.75
N ILE A 76 3.89 11.40 -24.68
CA ILE A 76 4.83 11.01 -25.74
C ILE A 76 5.02 12.26 -26.60
N GLY A 77 6.18 12.91 -26.47
CA GLY A 77 6.53 14.05 -27.30
C GLY A 77 6.74 13.58 -28.73
N PHE A 78 5.81 13.90 -29.63
CA PHE A 78 6.10 13.85 -31.06
C PHE A 78 7.07 14.99 -31.37
N ASN A 79 8.34 14.64 -31.58
CA ASN A 79 9.27 15.55 -32.23
C ASN A 79 8.73 15.80 -33.65
N ARG A 80 8.17 16.99 -33.88
CA ARG A 80 7.92 17.49 -35.23
C ARG A 80 9.28 17.63 -35.90
N ILE A 81 9.57 16.75 -36.84
CA ILE A 81 10.64 16.97 -37.82
C ILE A 81 10.12 18.06 -38.74
N SER A 82 10.57 19.30 -38.53
CA SER A 82 10.42 20.35 -39.53
C SER A 82 11.49 20.14 -40.60
N SER A 83 11.09 19.58 -41.74
CA SER A 83 11.86 19.64 -42.97
C SER A 83 11.84 21.08 -43.49
N GLY A 84 12.95 21.79 -43.30
CA GLY A 84 13.31 22.99 -44.06
C GLY A 84 14.14 22.62 -45.27
#